data_AF-A0A925SM94-F1
#
_entry.id   AF-A0A925SM94-F1
#
_cell.length_a   1.000
_cell.length_b   1.000
_cell.length_c   1.000
_cell.angle_alpha   90.00
_cell.angle_beta   90.00
_cell.angle_gamma   90.00
#
_symmetry.space_group_name_H-M   'P 1'
#
loop_
_entity.id
_entity.type
_entity.pdbx_description
1 polymer ?
#
loop_
_entity_poly.entity_id
_entity_poly.type
_entity_poly.pdbx_seq_one_letter_code
_entity_poly.pdbx_strand_id
1 'polypeptide(L)'
;MLKKNISLFLAVGILLLSILPTYAEQWQPMPMITEQALSAGGYPGGEGCQYPISLEMDSVDGNFLLYGTDVGGIFKSYDGGGFWEPAMVGFSPRGCNDFAIDPNNINRVLAVGANSVKNSSHGIYLSTDKAMTWSSVLSQNKYGYRDTREQIAFDKSSYSPDLGYSTIAYWSYDGSDRADKNNYNSCTPAKQAECINAA
;
A
#
# COMPACT_ATOMS: atom_id res chain seq x y z
N MET A 1 31.77 -44.95 64.48
CA MET A 1 30.34 -45.31 64.61
C MET A 1 29.59 -44.84 63.38
N LEU A 2 28.77 -45.75 62.84
CA LEU A 2 27.58 -45.61 61.98
C LEU A 2 27.59 -44.81 60.66
N LYS A 3 27.29 -45.58 59.60
CA LYS A 3 26.79 -45.22 58.27
C LYS A 3 25.52 -44.36 58.32
N LYS A 4 25.31 -43.52 57.30
CA LYS A 4 23.99 -43.32 56.68
C LYS A 4 24.13 -42.87 55.22
N ASN A 5 23.76 -43.78 54.32
CA ASN A 5 23.47 -43.52 52.93
C ASN A 5 22.16 -42.74 52.83
N ILE A 6 22.11 -41.68 52.03
CA ILE A 6 20.87 -41.09 51.53
C ILE A 6 21.03 -40.92 50.02
N SER A 7 20.36 -41.80 49.28
CA SER A 7 20.16 -41.66 47.84
C SER A 7 19.25 -40.46 47.58
N LEU A 8 19.70 -39.52 46.75
CA LEU A 8 18.88 -38.43 46.24
C LEU A 8 18.31 -38.85 44.88
N PHE A 9 16.98 -38.95 44.78
CA PHE A 9 16.27 -39.24 43.55
C PHE A 9 16.44 -38.08 42.55
N LEU A 10 16.95 -38.36 41.35
CA LEU A 10 16.95 -37.42 40.23
C LEU A 10 15.53 -37.43 39.63
N ALA A 11 14.73 -36.41 39.95
CA ALA A 11 13.47 -36.16 39.22
C ALA A 11 13.83 -35.54 37.86
N VAL A 12 13.69 -36.32 36.79
CA VAL A 12 13.77 -35.82 35.42
C VAL A 12 12.50 -35.03 35.16
N GLY A 13 12.56 -33.71 35.34
CA GLY A 13 11.51 -32.80 34.89
C GLY A 13 11.50 -32.76 33.37
N ILE A 14 10.47 -33.35 32.76
CA ILE A 14 10.18 -33.18 31.33
C ILE A 14 9.82 -31.70 31.14
N LEU A 15 10.72 -30.94 30.52
CA LEU A 15 10.46 -29.57 30.10
C LEU A 15 9.47 -29.64 28.93
N LEU A 16 8.18 -29.48 29.21
CA LEU A 16 7.19 -29.15 28.19
C LEU A 16 7.55 -27.76 27.66
N LEU A 17 8.31 -27.68 26.56
CA LEU A 17 8.35 -26.47 25.74
C LEU A 17 6.94 -26.28 25.20
N SER A 18 6.12 -25.50 25.90
CA SER A 18 4.95 -24.89 25.30
C SER A 18 5.45 -23.98 24.20
N ILE A 19 5.36 -24.44 22.96
CA ILE A 19 5.41 -23.57 21.78
C ILE A 19 4.16 -22.70 21.90
N LEU A 20 4.27 -21.58 22.63
CA LEU A 20 3.26 -20.55 22.57
C LEU A 20 3.20 -20.11 21.11
N PRO A 21 2.01 -20.03 20.49
CA PRO A 21 1.90 -19.37 19.20
C PRO A 21 2.48 -17.98 19.39
N THR A 22 3.49 -17.61 18.60
CA THR A 22 3.91 -16.22 18.45
C THR A 22 2.74 -15.46 17.84
N TYR A 23 1.82 -15.02 18.69
CA TYR A 23 0.88 -13.98 18.32
C TYR A 23 1.68 -12.69 18.13
N ALA A 24 1.21 -11.81 17.25
CA ALA A 24 1.78 -10.49 17.07
C ALA A 24 1.62 -9.70 18.38
N GLU A 25 2.60 -9.78 19.26
CA GLU A 25 2.48 -9.38 20.68
C GLU A 25 2.57 -7.87 20.92
N GLN A 26 2.72 -7.03 19.89
CA GLN A 26 2.77 -5.59 20.13
C GLN A 26 2.29 -4.78 18.93
N TRP A 27 1.05 -4.29 19.00
CA TRP A 27 0.59 -3.21 18.13
C TRP A 27 1.30 -1.93 18.55
N GLN A 28 1.99 -1.27 17.62
CA GLN A 28 2.58 0.05 17.82
C GLN A 28 1.92 1.04 16.87
N PRO A 29 1.54 2.24 17.35
CA PRO A 29 1.10 3.29 16.45
C PRO A 29 2.28 3.68 15.55
N MET A 30 2.04 3.68 14.24
CA MET A 30 3.03 4.09 13.25
C MET A 30 2.79 5.57 12.90
N PRO A 31 3.62 6.50 13.39
CA PRO A 31 3.41 7.91 13.12
C PRO A 31 3.68 8.20 11.64
N MET A 32 2.64 8.57 10.88
CA MET A 32 2.76 8.99 9.48
C MET A 32 3.61 10.27 9.31
N ILE A 33 3.87 10.97 10.40
CA ILE A 33 4.68 12.18 10.46
C ILE A 33 5.34 12.27 11.84
N THR A 34 6.61 12.65 11.90
CA THR A 34 7.29 12.86 13.19
C THR A 34 6.78 14.13 13.86
N GLU A 35 6.87 14.19 15.20
CA GLU A 35 6.55 15.42 15.95
C GLU A 35 7.34 16.63 15.44
N GLN A 36 8.61 16.41 15.05
CA GLN A 36 9.46 17.44 14.47
C GLN A 36 8.90 17.96 13.14
N ALA A 37 8.52 17.06 12.24
CA ALA A 37 7.93 17.43 10.96
C ALA A 37 6.59 18.17 11.14
N LEU A 38 5.74 17.70 12.06
CA LEU A 38 4.49 18.37 12.41
C LEU A 38 4.74 19.79 12.97
N SER A 39 5.73 19.94 13.85
CA SER A 39 6.10 21.23 14.46
C SER A 39 6.69 22.25 13.49
N ALA A 40 7.24 21.80 12.36
CA ALA A 40 7.80 22.66 11.33
C ALA A 40 6.75 23.43 10.50
N GLY A 41 5.45 23.18 10.72
CA GLY A 41 4.35 23.96 10.14
C GLY A 41 4.14 23.81 8.62
N GLY A 42 4.88 22.90 7.98
CA GLY A 42 4.83 22.65 6.54
C GLY A 42 3.73 21.66 6.09
N TYR A 43 2.99 21.10 7.04
CA TYR A 43 1.95 20.12 6.75
C TYR A 43 0.59 20.79 6.94
N PRO A 44 -0.23 20.91 5.87
CA PRO A 44 -1.53 21.56 5.97
C PRO A 44 -2.43 20.80 6.94
N GLY A 45 -2.55 21.32 8.16
CA GLY A 45 -3.47 20.86 9.18
C GLY A 45 -4.87 21.41 8.93
N GLY A 46 -5.81 20.49 8.69
CA GLY A 46 -7.19 20.74 8.29
C GLY A 46 -7.58 19.68 7.25
N GLU A 47 -8.10 18.53 7.70
CA GLU A 47 -8.42 17.39 6.82
C GLU A 47 -7.22 16.71 6.11
N GLY A 48 -5.98 16.96 6.53
CA GLY A 48 -4.73 16.57 5.82
C GLY A 48 -4.32 15.10 5.79
N CYS A 49 -5.18 14.16 6.20
CA CYS A 49 -5.09 12.69 6.09
C CYS A 49 -6.39 12.11 6.68
N GLN A 50 -7.58 12.46 6.16
CA GLN A 50 -8.83 12.09 6.85
C GLN A 50 -9.06 10.59 6.86
N TYR A 51 -8.81 9.93 5.72
CA TYR A 51 -9.08 8.51 5.59
C TYR A 51 -7.85 7.77 5.02
N PRO A 52 -7.33 6.76 5.74
CA PRO A 52 -6.49 5.72 5.14
C PRO A 52 -7.27 5.06 4.01
N ILE A 53 -6.72 5.03 2.80
CA ILE A 53 -7.37 4.35 1.68
C ILE A 53 -6.59 3.10 1.25
N SER A 54 -5.27 3.21 1.16
CA SER A 54 -4.41 2.11 0.71
C SER A 54 -3.12 2.02 1.52
N LEU A 55 -2.63 0.79 1.69
CA LEU A 55 -1.35 0.46 2.27
C LEU A 55 -0.77 -0.70 1.45
N GLU A 56 0.45 -0.54 0.95
CA GLU A 56 1.16 -1.56 0.18
C GLU A 56 2.59 -1.70 0.71
N MET A 57 3.12 -2.91 0.68
CA MET A 57 4.43 -3.25 1.20
C MET A 57 5.21 -4.06 0.18
N ASP A 58 6.50 -3.82 0.06
CA ASP A 58 7.35 -4.65 -0.79
C ASP A 58 7.38 -6.12 -0.31
N SER A 59 7.63 -7.03 -1.24
CA SER A 59 7.69 -8.47 -0.95
C SER A 59 9.10 -8.99 -0.66
N VAL A 60 10.09 -8.10 -0.54
CA VAL A 60 11.52 -8.43 -0.38
C VAL A 60 11.91 -8.47 1.10
N ASP A 61 11.72 -7.37 1.82
CA ASP A 61 12.07 -7.24 3.24
C ASP A 61 11.01 -6.50 4.07
N GLY A 62 10.00 -5.91 3.42
CA GLY A 62 8.92 -5.19 4.07
C GLY A 62 9.31 -3.80 4.59
N ASN A 63 10.48 -3.30 4.20
CA ASN A 63 10.93 -1.98 4.62
C ASN A 63 10.34 -0.86 3.76
N PHE A 64 10.11 -1.12 2.47
CA PHE A 64 9.48 -0.17 1.56
C PHE A 64 7.95 -0.30 1.65
N LEU A 65 7.34 0.75 2.21
CA LEU A 65 5.90 0.86 2.38
C LEU A 65 5.37 2.08 1.64
N LEU A 66 4.15 1.97 1.13
CA LEU A 66 3.38 3.05 0.53
C LEU A 66 2.04 3.17 1.23
N TYR A 67 1.63 4.41 1.43
CA TYR A 67 0.39 4.72 2.13
C TYR A 67 -0.35 5.83 1.41
N GLY A 68 -1.60 5.56 1.06
CA GLY A 68 -2.46 6.45 0.29
C GLY A 68 -3.61 6.96 1.15
N THR A 69 -3.92 8.23 0.98
CA THR A 69 -5.01 8.90 1.69
C THR A 69 -6.02 9.48 0.72
N ASP A 70 -7.19 9.86 1.23
CA ASP A 70 -8.28 10.40 0.44
C ASP A 70 -8.02 11.83 -0.10
N VAL A 71 -7.27 12.65 0.63
CA VAL A 71 -6.99 14.06 0.27
C VAL A 71 -5.58 14.57 0.59
N GLY A 72 -4.74 13.75 1.22
CA GLY A 72 -3.35 14.04 1.59
C GLY A 72 -2.29 13.43 0.65
N GLY A 73 -2.73 12.69 -0.38
CA GLY A 73 -1.84 12.08 -1.36
C GLY A 73 -1.17 10.79 -0.87
N ILE A 74 0.10 10.64 -1.25
CA ILE A 74 0.93 9.45 -1.03
C ILE A 74 2.03 9.77 0.00
N PHE A 75 2.23 8.84 0.92
CA PHE A 75 3.36 8.77 1.82
C PHE A 75 4.14 7.48 1.58
N LYS A 76 5.43 7.50 1.86
CA LYS A 76 6.28 6.31 1.78
C LYS A 76 7.17 6.18 3.01
N SER A 77 7.59 4.95 3.27
CA SER A 77 8.62 4.61 4.24
C SER A 77 9.63 3.66 3.61
N TYR A 78 10.88 3.70 4.08
CA TYR A 78 11.95 2.77 3.69
C TYR A 78 12.55 2.03 4.89
N ASP A 79 11.92 2.11 6.07
CA ASP A 79 12.39 1.51 7.32
C ASP A 79 11.28 0.72 8.03
N GLY A 80 10.34 0.16 7.25
CA GLY A 80 9.23 -0.64 7.77
C GLY A 80 8.20 0.20 8.52
N GLY A 81 8.17 1.51 8.24
CA GLY A 81 7.20 2.48 8.74
C GLY A 81 7.61 3.18 10.04
N GLY A 82 8.90 3.11 10.41
CA GLY A 82 9.47 3.92 11.49
C GLY A 82 9.48 5.41 11.17
N PHE A 83 9.71 5.75 9.89
CA PHE A 83 9.63 7.09 9.35
C PHE A 83 8.84 7.11 8.03
N TRP A 84 7.97 8.12 7.89
CA TRP A 84 7.16 8.35 6.70
C TRP A 84 7.40 9.75 6.15
N GLU A 85 7.49 9.86 4.82
CA GLU A 85 7.62 11.13 4.11
C GLU A 85 6.65 11.23 2.93
N PRO A 86 6.24 12.45 2.51
CA PRO A 86 5.43 12.64 1.32
C PRO A 86 6.13 12.13 0.05
N ALA A 87 5.39 11.41 -0.79
CA ALA A 87 5.87 10.84 -2.05
C ALA A 87 5.10 11.42 -3.25
N MET A 88 5.11 12.75 -3.38
CA MET A 88 4.21 13.49 -4.28
C MET A 88 4.90 14.14 -5.50
N VAL A 89 6.19 13.95 -5.68
CA VAL A 89 6.92 14.57 -6.80
C VAL A 89 6.41 13.98 -8.12
N GLY A 90 5.75 14.80 -8.93
CA GLY A 90 5.11 14.38 -10.19
C GLY A 90 3.72 13.74 -10.02
N PHE A 91 3.20 13.63 -8.79
CA PHE A 91 1.86 13.13 -8.50
C PHE A 91 0.93 14.29 -8.14
N SER A 92 0.01 14.61 -9.06
CA SER A 92 -0.92 15.75 -8.93
C SER A 92 -2.26 15.46 -8.22
N PRO A 93 -2.80 14.22 -8.18
CA PRO A 93 -4.02 13.92 -7.46
C PRO A 93 -3.87 14.16 -5.96
N ARG A 94 -4.96 14.60 -5.32
CA ARG A 94 -4.99 14.76 -3.86
C ARG A 94 -5.25 13.44 -3.13
N GLY A 95 -5.85 12.46 -3.80
CA GLY A 95 -6.12 11.15 -3.19
C GLY A 95 -5.41 10.04 -3.94
N CYS A 96 -5.04 9.00 -3.22
CA CYS A 96 -4.50 7.77 -3.78
C CYS A 96 -5.30 6.59 -3.26
N ASN A 97 -5.91 5.85 -4.19
CA ASN A 97 -6.89 4.81 -3.88
C ASN A 97 -6.30 3.41 -3.82
N ASP A 98 -5.18 3.18 -4.51
CA ASP A 98 -4.55 1.87 -4.55
C ASP A 98 -3.12 1.95 -5.09
N PHE A 99 -2.32 0.93 -4.78
CA PHE A 99 -0.96 0.75 -5.29
C PHE A 99 -0.77 -0.67 -5.81
N ALA A 100 0.20 -0.84 -6.71
CA ALA A 100 0.80 -2.14 -6.97
C ALA A 100 2.32 -1.96 -7.07
N ILE A 101 3.07 -2.65 -6.21
CA ILE A 101 4.53 -2.77 -6.34
C ILE A 101 4.80 -3.96 -7.26
N ASP A 102 5.66 -3.78 -8.27
CA ASP A 102 6.05 -4.89 -9.16
C ASP A 102 6.78 -5.98 -8.36
N PRO A 103 6.24 -7.22 -8.31
CA PRO A 103 6.81 -8.32 -7.53
C PRO A 103 8.18 -8.80 -8.06
N ASN A 104 8.56 -8.39 -9.27
CA ASN A 104 9.86 -8.69 -9.86
C ASN A 104 10.83 -7.50 -9.85
N ASN A 105 10.35 -6.29 -9.53
CA ASN A 105 11.18 -5.08 -9.45
C ASN A 105 10.55 -4.01 -8.54
N ILE A 106 10.93 -4.01 -7.26
CA ILE A 106 10.35 -3.11 -6.26
C ILE A 106 10.60 -1.60 -6.52
N ASN A 107 11.44 -1.24 -7.49
CA ASN A 107 11.56 0.17 -7.92
C ASN A 107 10.33 0.62 -8.72
N ARG A 108 9.57 -0.32 -9.30
CA ARG A 108 8.42 -0.02 -10.13
C ARG A 108 7.13 -0.12 -9.34
N VAL A 109 6.36 0.96 -9.39
CA VAL A 109 5.13 1.09 -8.62
C VAL A 109 4.06 1.75 -9.47
N LEU A 110 2.87 1.17 -9.52
CA LEU A 110 1.68 1.82 -10.04
C LEU A 110 0.86 2.41 -8.88
N ALA A 111 0.30 3.60 -9.09
CA ALA A 111 -0.61 4.25 -8.15
C ALA A 111 -1.89 4.70 -8.86
N VAL A 112 -3.03 4.51 -8.20
CA VAL A 112 -4.34 4.98 -8.68
C VAL A 112 -4.65 6.31 -7.99
N GLY A 113 -4.57 7.41 -8.73
CA GLY A 113 -4.84 8.74 -8.20
C GLY A 113 -6.27 9.20 -8.46
N ALA A 114 -7.06 9.40 -7.40
CA ALA A 114 -8.39 9.99 -7.45
C ALA A 114 -8.87 10.46 -6.06
N ASN A 115 -9.83 11.38 -6.02
CA ASN A 115 -10.54 11.78 -4.80
C ASN A 115 -12.04 12.05 -5.09
N SER A 116 -12.79 12.65 -4.15
CA SER A 116 -14.22 12.98 -4.36
C SER A 116 -14.50 13.98 -5.45
N VAL A 117 -13.52 14.80 -5.81
CA VAL A 117 -13.71 15.94 -6.69
C VAL A 117 -13.21 15.58 -8.07
N LYS A 118 -14.00 15.85 -9.11
CA LYS A 118 -13.56 15.64 -10.49
C LYS A 118 -12.29 16.45 -10.77
N ASN A 119 -11.27 15.81 -11.32
CA ASN A 119 -9.99 16.43 -11.68
C ASN A 119 -9.38 15.70 -12.88
N SER A 120 -8.85 16.47 -13.84
CA SER A 120 -8.19 15.94 -15.05
C SER A 120 -6.85 15.26 -14.78
N SER A 121 -6.30 15.45 -13.59
CA SER A 121 -5.05 14.84 -13.17
C SER A 121 -5.25 13.43 -12.60
N HIS A 122 -6.49 12.96 -12.44
CA HIS A 122 -6.76 11.61 -11.94
C HIS A 122 -6.38 10.54 -12.96
N GLY A 123 -6.17 9.30 -12.48
CA GLY A 123 -5.81 8.14 -13.30
C GLY A 123 -4.61 7.36 -12.75
N ILE A 124 -3.85 6.69 -13.62
CA ILE A 124 -2.74 5.82 -13.24
C ILE A 124 -1.42 6.56 -13.37
N TYR A 125 -0.60 6.43 -12.33
CA TYR A 125 0.76 6.94 -12.25
C TYR A 125 1.74 5.78 -12.10
N LEU A 126 2.90 5.90 -12.73
CA LEU A 126 4.02 4.97 -12.61
C LEU A 126 5.21 5.69 -11.97
N SER A 127 5.81 5.05 -10.99
CA SER A 127 7.17 5.31 -10.52
C SER A 127 8.09 4.18 -10.97
N THR A 128 9.34 4.50 -11.28
CA THR A 128 10.41 3.53 -11.59
C THR A 128 11.60 3.67 -10.65
N ASP A 129 11.42 4.40 -9.54
CA ASP A 129 12.46 4.81 -8.61
C ASP A 129 12.00 4.71 -7.14
N LYS A 130 11.21 3.68 -6.81
CA LYS A 130 10.63 3.44 -5.48
C LYS A 130 9.80 4.62 -4.94
N ALA A 131 8.92 5.17 -5.78
CA ALA A 131 8.08 6.31 -5.44
C ALA A 131 8.88 7.56 -5.04
N MET A 132 10.07 7.77 -5.59
CA MET A 132 10.75 9.07 -5.51
C MET A 132 10.11 10.07 -6.45
N THR A 133 9.77 9.65 -7.67
CA THR A 133 9.06 10.44 -8.66
C THR A 133 7.96 9.63 -9.36
N TRP A 134 6.95 10.35 -9.85
CA TRP A 134 5.80 9.77 -10.54
C TRP A 134 5.60 10.39 -11.92
N SER A 135 5.14 9.58 -12.86
CA SER A 135 4.71 9.99 -14.19
C SER A 135 3.28 9.50 -14.43
N SER A 136 2.39 10.39 -14.90
CA SER A 136 1.04 9.99 -15.33
C SER A 136 1.14 9.13 -16.59
N VAL A 137 0.64 7.89 -16.54
CA VAL A 137 0.62 6.96 -17.68
C VAL A 137 -0.77 6.78 -18.27
N LEU A 138 -1.82 7.09 -17.50
CA LEU A 138 -3.20 7.10 -17.98
C LEU A 138 -3.98 8.19 -17.26
N SER A 139 -4.52 9.16 -18.00
CA SER A 139 -5.40 10.19 -17.44
C SER A 139 -6.87 9.74 -17.52
N GLN A 140 -7.60 9.87 -16.41
CA GLN A 140 -9.00 9.50 -16.27
C GLN A 140 -9.71 10.54 -15.39
N ASN A 141 -10.84 11.09 -15.85
CA ASN A 141 -11.61 12.09 -15.10
C ASN A 141 -12.51 11.50 -14.00
N LYS A 142 -12.10 10.41 -13.35
CA LYS A 142 -12.92 9.62 -12.41
C LYS A 142 -12.89 10.21 -10.99
N TYR A 143 -13.98 10.09 -10.24
CA TYR A 143 -14.09 10.67 -8.90
C TYR A 143 -15.01 9.86 -7.98
N GLY A 144 -14.72 9.92 -6.67
CA GLY A 144 -15.56 9.43 -5.59
C GLY A 144 -15.17 8.08 -4.97
N TYR A 145 -15.13 8.06 -3.64
CA TYR A 145 -14.43 7.08 -2.78
C TYR A 145 -15.05 5.67 -2.61
N ARG A 146 -16.21 5.38 -3.22
CA ARG A 146 -17.00 4.17 -2.87
C ARG A 146 -16.73 2.95 -3.74
N ASP A 147 -15.56 2.86 -4.37
CA ASP A 147 -15.24 1.77 -5.29
C ASP A 147 -13.83 1.17 -5.06
N THR A 148 -13.18 1.47 -3.93
CA THR A 148 -11.72 1.56 -3.87
C THR A 148 -11.06 0.58 -2.90
N ARG A 149 -10.95 -0.70 -3.28
CA ARG A 149 -9.92 -1.61 -2.74
C ARG A 149 -9.49 -2.59 -3.82
N GLU A 150 -8.19 -2.81 -3.96
CA GLU A 150 -7.58 -3.81 -4.86
C GLU A 150 -8.01 -3.67 -6.32
N GLN A 151 -7.84 -2.47 -6.84
CA GLN A 151 -8.12 -2.11 -8.21
C GLN A 151 -6.96 -2.45 -9.14
N ILE A 152 -5.70 -2.38 -8.69
CA ILE A 152 -4.54 -2.51 -9.58
C ILE A 152 -3.59 -3.63 -9.16
N ALA A 153 -3.09 -4.39 -10.13
CA ALA A 153 -2.13 -5.46 -9.86
C ALA A 153 -1.19 -5.68 -11.06
N PHE A 154 0.08 -5.95 -10.78
CA PHE A 154 1.02 -6.46 -11.78
C PHE A 154 0.78 -7.96 -12.01
N ASP A 155 0.89 -8.39 -13.27
CA ASP A 155 1.05 -9.80 -13.59
C ASP A 155 2.49 -10.22 -13.32
N LYS A 156 2.72 -10.96 -12.24
CA LYS A 156 4.05 -11.49 -11.89
C LYS A 156 4.63 -12.38 -13.00
N SER A 157 3.79 -13.10 -13.75
CA SER A 157 4.24 -14.00 -14.81
C SER A 157 4.71 -13.27 -16.08
N SER A 158 4.37 -11.98 -16.21
CA SER A 158 4.78 -11.13 -17.33
C SER A 158 6.22 -10.58 -17.24
N TYR A 159 7.07 -11.20 -16.40
CA TYR A 159 8.47 -10.82 -16.22
C TYR A 159 9.25 -10.91 -17.54
N SER A 160 9.92 -9.82 -17.89
CA SER A 160 10.85 -9.79 -19.01
C SER A 160 12.30 -9.76 -18.48
N PRO A 161 13.14 -10.77 -18.80
CA PRO A 161 14.56 -10.76 -18.43
C PRO A 161 15.35 -9.61 -19.05
N ASP A 162 14.99 -9.20 -20.26
CA ASP A 162 15.69 -8.13 -20.99
C ASP A 162 15.43 -6.74 -20.36
N LEU A 163 14.24 -6.56 -19.78
CA LEU A 163 13.81 -5.30 -19.17
C LEU A 163 14.01 -5.29 -17.65
N GLY A 164 14.02 -6.47 -17.02
CA GLY A 164 14.18 -6.62 -15.57
C GLY A 164 12.93 -6.23 -14.76
N TYR A 165 11.73 -6.37 -15.33
CA TYR A 165 10.45 -6.07 -14.66
C TYR A 165 9.24 -6.78 -15.29
N SER A 166 8.10 -6.77 -14.58
CA SER A 166 6.80 -7.20 -15.11
C SER A 166 6.25 -6.20 -16.13
N THR A 167 5.76 -6.70 -17.27
CA THR A 167 5.33 -5.88 -18.41
C THR A 167 3.83 -5.67 -18.51
N ILE A 168 3.03 -6.46 -17.77
CA ILE A 168 1.56 -6.39 -17.78
C ILE A 168 1.08 -5.99 -16.38
N ALA A 169 0.12 -5.07 -16.36
CA ALA A 169 -0.70 -4.78 -15.18
C ALA A 169 -2.18 -4.74 -15.55
N TYR A 170 -3.04 -5.04 -14.57
CA TYR A 170 -4.48 -4.99 -14.69
C TYR A 170 -5.03 -3.91 -13.76
N TRP A 171 -6.00 -3.13 -14.26
CA TRP A 171 -6.74 -2.18 -13.45
C TRP A 171 -8.25 -2.40 -13.58
N SER A 172 -8.93 -2.60 -12.45
CA SER A 172 -10.38 -2.74 -12.34
C SER A 172 -11.02 -1.47 -11.78
N TYR A 173 -12.08 -0.99 -12.45
CA TYR A 173 -12.83 0.17 -12.01
C TYR A 173 -14.30 0.12 -12.43
N ASP A 174 -15.16 0.86 -11.71
CA ASP A 174 -16.50 1.17 -12.18
C ASP A 174 -16.46 2.21 -13.32
N GLY A 175 -16.74 1.71 -14.51
CA GLY A 175 -16.89 2.44 -15.75
C GLY A 175 -18.10 3.36 -15.77
N SER A 176 -19.04 3.25 -14.83
CA SER A 176 -20.20 4.13 -14.77
C SER A 176 -19.77 5.59 -14.54
N ASP A 177 -20.33 6.51 -15.33
CA ASP A 177 -20.22 7.94 -15.02
C ASP A 177 -21.25 8.20 -13.92
N ARG A 178 -20.79 8.50 -12.69
CA ARG A 178 -21.67 8.80 -11.54
C ARG A 178 -22.61 9.99 -11.76
N ALA A 179 -22.51 10.67 -12.91
CA ALA A 179 -23.48 11.66 -13.36
C ALA A 179 -24.89 11.08 -13.58
N ASP A 180 -25.06 9.78 -13.88
CA ASP A 180 -26.38 9.15 -14.03
C ASP A 180 -26.83 8.46 -12.72
N LYS A 181 -27.21 9.27 -11.73
CA LYS A 181 -27.68 8.80 -10.41
C LYS A 181 -29.02 8.05 -10.45
N ASN A 182 -29.66 7.90 -11.60
CA ASN A 182 -31.00 7.31 -11.70
C ASN A 182 -31.00 5.85 -12.18
N ASN A 183 -29.83 5.27 -12.46
CA ASN A 183 -29.77 3.93 -13.06
C ASN A 183 -28.91 2.93 -12.24
N TYR A 184 -29.18 2.84 -10.94
CA TYR A 184 -28.59 1.84 -10.03
C TYR A 184 -28.89 0.37 -10.42
N ASN A 185 -29.82 0.14 -11.34
CA ASN A 185 -30.26 -1.19 -11.77
C ASN A 185 -29.74 -1.62 -13.14
N SER A 186 -28.94 -0.81 -13.82
CA SER A 186 -28.29 -1.27 -15.04
C SER A 186 -26.94 -1.88 -14.68
N CYS A 187 -26.90 -3.21 -14.59
CA CYS A 187 -25.70 -3.95 -14.97
C CYS A 187 -25.49 -3.75 -16.49
N THR A 188 -25.23 -2.52 -16.91
CA THR A 188 -24.57 -2.24 -18.19
C THR A 188 -23.12 -2.73 -18.07
N PRO A 189 -22.39 -2.99 -19.16
CA PRO A 189 -21.06 -3.63 -19.15
C PRO A 189 -19.95 -2.72 -18.60
N ALA A 190 -20.20 -2.05 -17.47
CA ALA A 190 -19.42 -0.97 -16.90
C ALA A 190 -18.34 -1.44 -15.92
N LYS A 191 -18.25 -2.73 -15.57
CA LYS A 191 -17.06 -3.24 -14.87
C LYS A 191 -15.99 -3.53 -15.90
N GLN A 192 -14.97 -2.68 -15.98
CA GLN A 192 -13.89 -2.80 -16.94
C GLN A 192 -12.63 -3.28 -16.20
N ALA A 193 -11.95 -4.26 -16.79
CA ALA A 193 -10.60 -4.66 -16.44
C ALA A 193 -9.73 -4.32 -17.65
N GLU A 194 -8.87 -3.31 -17.52
CA GLU A 194 -7.97 -2.89 -18.60
C GLU A 194 -6.59 -3.50 -18.40
N CYS A 195 -6.03 -4.04 -19.48
CA CYS A 195 -4.63 -4.42 -19.56
C CYS A 195 -3.82 -3.17 -19.89
N ILE A 196 -2.94 -2.77 -18.98
CA ILE A 196 -2.04 -1.65 -19.18
C ILE A 196 -0.67 -2.25 -19.50
N ASN A 197 -0.11 -1.85 -20.65
CA ASN A 197 1.28 -2.15 -20.93
C ASN A 197 2.12 -1.29 -19.98
N ALA A 198 2.76 -1.94 -19.02
CA ALA A 198 3.61 -1.30 -18.03
C ALA A 198 5.03 -1.20 -18.58
N ALA A 199 5.22 -0.78 -19.83
CA ALA A 199 6.51 -0.52 -20.43
C ALA A 199 6.89 0.95 -20.34
#